data_AF-A0A5K1FLQ1-F1
#
_entry.id   AF-A0A5K1FLQ1-F1
#
_cell.length_a   1.000
_cell.length_b   1.000
_cell.length_c   1.000
_cell.angle_alpha   90.00
_cell.angle_beta   90.00
_cell.angle_gamma   90.00
#
_symmetry.space_group_name_H-M   'P 1'
#
loop_
_entity.id
_entity.type
_entity.pdbx_description
1 polymer ?
#
loop_
_entity_poly.entity_id
_entity_poly.type
_entity_poly.pdbx_seq_one_letter_code
_entity_poly.pdbx_strand_id
1 'polypeptide(L)' 'VIIMDEAHERSLSTDVLFGILKKVVARRRDFKLIVTSATLNAQKFSNFFG' A
#
# COMPACT_ATOMS: atom_id res chain seq x y z
N VAL A 1 8.66 3.00 9.64
CA VAL A 1 8.47 2.01 8.55
C VAL A 1 7.16 1.30 8.84
N ILE A 2 6.24 1.22 7.88
CA ILE A 2 5.00 0.43 7.99
C ILE A 2 5.07 -0.69 6.95
N ILE A 3 4.69 -1.90 7.37
CA ILE A 3 4.62 -3.08 6.51
C ILE A 3 3.16 -3.49 6.44
N MET A 4 2.63 -3.58 5.21
CA MET A 4 1.31 -4.13 4.94
C MET A 4 1.49 -5.48 4.28
N ASP A 5 1.12 -6.53 5.01
CA ASP A 5 1.20 -7.89 4.52
C ASP A 5 -0.13 -8.37 3.94
N GLU A 6 -0.05 -9.37 3.07
CA GLU A 6 -1.19 -9.97 2.37
C GLU A 6 -2.16 -8.96 1.73
N ALA A 7 -1.60 -7.92 1.11
CA ALA A 7 -2.37 -6.89 0.41
C ALA A 7 -3.31 -7.45 -0.69
N HIS A 8 -3.10 -8.71 -1.09
CA HIS A 8 -3.91 -9.42 -2.07
C HIS A 8 -5.33 -9.78 -1.59
N GLU A 9 -5.59 -9.83 -0.27
CA GLU A 9 -6.92 -10.17 0.27
C GLU A 9 -7.98 -9.09 0.02
N ARG A 10 -7.57 -7.87 -0.39
CA ARG A 10 -8.46 -6.77 -0.81
C ARG A 10 -9.61 -6.48 0.17
N SER A 11 -9.34 -6.54 1.47
CA SER A 11 -10.33 -6.14 2.48
C SER A 11 -10.67 -4.65 2.37
N LEU A 12 -11.90 -4.27 2.76
CA LEU A 12 -12.34 -2.87 2.80
C LEU A 12 -11.39 -2.00 3.64
N SER A 13 -10.96 -2.53 4.79
CA SER A 13 -10.05 -1.82 5.70
C SER A 13 -8.68 -1.59 5.06
N THR A 14 -8.15 -2.57 4.34
CA THR A 14 -6.87 -2.47 3.61
C THR A 14 -6.95 -1.41 2.51
N ASP A 15 -8.06 -1.37 1.76
CA ASP A 15 -8.27 -0.40 0.68
C ASP A 15 -8.40 1.04 1.21
N VAL A 16 -9.14 1.24 2.30
CA VAL A 16 -9.22 2.53 2.99
C VAL A 16 -7.85 2.96 3.49
N LEU A 17 -7.09 2.04 4.11
CA LEU A 17 -5.75 2.32 4.62
C LEU A 17 -4.80 2.74 3.49
N PHE A 18 -4.82 2.06 2.35
CA PHE A 18 -4.03 2.45 1.17
C PHE A 18 -4.37 3.87 0.68
N GLY A 19 -5.65 4.24 0.66
CA GLY A 19 -6.08 5.60 0.31
C GLY A 19 -5.50 6.67 1.23
N ILE A 20 -5.45 6.40 2.54
CA ILE A 20 -4.86 7.31 3.53
C ILE A 20 -3.34 7.34 3.38
N LEU A 21 -2.70 6.17 3.32
CA LEU A 21 -1.25 6.04 3.24
C LEU A 21 -0.66 6.66 1.98
N LYS A 22 -1.37 6.61 0.84
CA LYS A 22 -0.95 7.32 -0.38
C LYS A 22 -0.75 8.82 -0.13
N LYS A 23 -1.64 9.46 0.63
CA LYS A 23 -1.50 10.88 1.01
C LYS A 23 -0.35 11.12 1.98
N VAL A 24 -0.10 10.18 2.89
CA VAL A 24 0.98 10.27 3.88
C VAL A 24 2.35 10.13 3.20
N VAL A 25 2.54 9.10 2.38
CA VAL A 25 3.77 8.85 1.61
C VAL A 25 4.11 10.03 0.72
N ALA A 26 3.11 10.63 0.05
CA ALA A 26 3.32 11.80 -0.80
C ALA A 26 3.81 13.06 -0.04
N ARG A 27 3.48 13.19 1.26
CA ARG A 27 3.85 14.35 2.09
C ARG A 27 5.10 14.11 2.93
N ARG A 28 5.32 12.88 3.39
CA ARG A 28 6.38 12.51 4.33
C ARG A 28 7.48 11.70 3.64
N ARG A 29 8.57 12.37 3.29
CA ARG A 29 9.74 11.72 2.65
C ARG A 29 10.49 10.76 3.59
N ASP A 30 10.34 10.93 4.89
CA ASP A 30 10.91 10.05 5.93
C ASP A 30 10.08 8.76 6.15
N PHE A 31 8.88 8.71 5.59
CA PHE A 31 7.96 7.59 5.76
C PHE A 31 8.22 6.51 4.71
N LYS A 32 8.53 5.29 5.19
CA LYS A 32 8.69 4.10 4.34
C LYS A 32 7.49 3.18 4.50
N LEU A 33 6.81 2.90 3.38
CA LEU A 33 5.74 1.90 3.26
C LEU A 33 6.26 0.72 2.46
N ILE A 34 6.14 -0.49 3.02
CA ILE A 34 6.46 -1.75 2.35
C ILE A 34 5.15 -2.53 2.21
N VAL A 35 4.83 -2.96 0.98
CA VAL A 35 3.62 -3.72 0.68
C VAL A 35 4.04 -5.09 0.18
N THR A 36 3.62 -6.15 0.86
CA THR A 36 3.86 -7.55 0.48
C THR A 36 2.55 -8.20 0.00
N SER A 37 2.66 -9.06 -1.01
CA SER A 37 1.54 -9.73 -1.65
C SER A 37 2.01 -11.04 -2.27
N ALA A 38 1.32 -12.14 -1.99
CA ALA A 38 1.59 -13.45 -2.60
C ALA A 38 1.12 -13.58 -4.07
N THR A 39 0.38 -12.59 -4.60
CA THR A 39 -0.23 -12.67 -5.95
C THR A 39 0.34 -11.66 -6.94
N LEU A 40 0.14 -11.93 -8.24
CA LEU A 40 0.52 -11.07 -9.38
C LEU A 40 -0.13 -9.66 -9.38
N ASN A 41 -1.03 -9.35 -8.42
CA ASN A 41 -1.62 -8.03 -8.27
C ASN A 41 -0.65 -6.95 -7.77
N ALA A 42 0.62 -7.28 -7.47
CA ALA A 42 1.67 -6.33 -7.10
C ALA A 42 1.77 -5.13 -8.09
N GLN A 43 1.60 -5.38 -9.39
CA GLN A 43 1.63 -4.32 -10.40
C GLN A 43 0.51 -3.27 -10.20
N LYS A 44 -0.69 -3.69 -9.76
CA LYS A 44 -1.80 -2.77 -9.47
C LYS A 44 -1.48 -1.86 -8.28
N PHE A 45 -0.81 -2.40 -7.26
CA PHE A 45 -0.36 -1.60 -6.12
C PHE A 45 0.75 -0.63 -6.52
N SER A 46 1.70 -1.07 -7.35
CA SER A 46 2.72 -0.17 -7.92
C SER A 46 2.07 1.00 -8.67
N ASN A 47 1.15 0.70 -9.60
CA ASN A 47 0.43 1.73 -10.37
C ASN A 47 -0.43 2.65 -9.48
N PHE A 48 -0.95 2.13 -8.35
CA PHE A 48 -1.72 2.93 -7.40
C PHE A 48 -0.86 3.96 -6.67
N PHE A 49 0.37 3.60 -6.30
CA PHE A 49 1.27 4.51 -5.57
C PHE A 49 2.07 5.45 -6.49
N GLY A 50 2.18 5.14 -7.78
CA GLY A 50 2.84 5.99 -8.79
C GLY A 50 4.10 5.36 -9.31
#